data_AF-A0A8C3VQ85-F1
#
_entry.id   AF-A0A8C3VQ85-F1
#
_cell.length_a   1.000
_cell.length_b   1.000
_cell.length_c   1.000
_cell.angle_alpha   90.00
_cell.angle_beta   90.00
_cell.angle_gamma   90.00
#
_symmetry.space_group_name_H-M   'P 1'
#
loop_
_entity.id
_entity.type
_entity.pdbx_description
1 polymer ?
#
loop_
_entity_poly.entity_id
_entity_poly.type
_entity_poly.pdbx_seq_one_letter_code
_entity_poly.pdbx_strand_id
1 'polypeptide(L)'
;MAAASEERMAEEGGGGHGDGGSSSAIGSTQRLPPPPPPPPPPPGSQAPPAPALAPDQLPQNNTLVALPIVAIENILSFMSYDEISQLRLVCKRMDLVCQRVLNQGFLKVERYHNLCQKQVKAQLPRRESERRNHSLARHADILAAVETRLSLLNMTFMKYVDSNLCCFIPGKFQGLLRP
;
A
#
# COMPACT_ATOMS: atom_id res chain seq x y z
N MET A 1 40.61 -37.66 -2.03
CA MET A 1 41.25 -36.58 -2.83
C MET A 1 40.28 -35.41 -2.81
N ALA A 2 40.47 -34.45 -1.90
CA ALA A 2 41.38 -33.30 -2.00
C ALA A 2 40.79 -32.24 -2.95
N ALA A 3 40.22 -31.15 -2.40
CA ALA A 3 40.82 -29.80 -2.22
C ALA A 3 40.54 -28.93 -3.46
N ALA A 4 40.30 -27.61 -3.45
CA ALA A 4 40.47 -26.46 -2.56
C ALA A 4 39.32 -25.45 -2.84
N SER A 5 38.82 -24.54 -1.99
CA SER A 5 39.43 -23.45 -1.18
C SER A 5 40.13 -22.35 -1.97
N GLU A 6 39.96 -21.10 -1.45
CA GLU A 6 40.46 -19.77 -1.87
C GLU A 6 39.50 -18.99 -2.81
N GLU A 7 39.19 -17.71 -2.56
CA GLU A 7 40.06 -16.65 -2.03
C GLU A 7 39.26 -15.56 -1.27
N ARG A 8 39.86 -15.07 -0.16
CA ARG A 8 39.54 -13.84 0.56
C ARG A 8 40.12 -12.65 -0.21
N MET A 9 39.51 -11.46 -0.09
CA MET A 9 40.29 -10.27 0.26
C MET A 9 39.41 -9.17 0.86
N ALA A 10 39.73 -8.82 2.11
CA ALA A 10 39.37 -7.60 2.81
C ALA A 10 40.67 -6.80 2.96
N GLU A 11 40.56 -5.46 3.03
CA GLU A 11 41.53 -4.41 3.41
C GLU A 11 41.11 -3.13 2.64
N GLU A 12 41.24 -1.88 3.09
CA GLU A 12 41.66 -1.24 4.34
C GLU A 12 41.30 0.26 4.20
N GLY A 13 41.38 1.04 5.29
CA GLY A 13 41.54 2.51 5.27
C GLY A 13 40.24 3.29 5.45
N GLY A 14 40.08 4.26 6.35
CA GLY A 14 40.94 4.97 7.32
C GLY A 14 40.01 6.08 7.87
N GLY A 15 39.89 6.34 9.16
CA GLY A 15 40.93 6.91 10.02
C GLY A 15 40.90 8.44 9.92
N GLY A 16 40.22 9.13 10.84
CA GLY A 16 40.28 10.61 10.92
C GLY A 16 39.23 11.29 11.80
N HIS A 17 39.31 11.09 13.12
CA HIS A 17 38.78 12.03 14.13
C HIS A 17 39.84 13.10 14.41
N GLY A 18 39.44 14.34 14.64
CA GLY A 18 40.34 15.43 15.03
C GLY A 18 39.59 16.67 15.49
N ASP A 19 39.04 16.60 16.70
CA ASP A 19 38.62 17.76 17.50
C ASP A 19 39.79 18.30 18.34
N GLY A 20 39.76 19.61 18.61
CA GLY A 20 40.62 20.31 19.56
C GLY A 20 41.86 20.96 18.91
N GLY A 21 42.26 22.19 19.22
CA GLY A 21 41.85 23.11 20.26
C GLY A 21 43.05 24.00 20.61
N SER A 22 42.78 25.29 20.77
CA SER A 22 43.57 26.25 21.58
C SER A 22 44.94 26.70 21.08
N SER A 23 45.07 28.00 20.82
CA SER A 23 46.27 28.78 21.13
C SER A 23 45.86 30.18 21.57
N SER A 24 46.16 30.47 22.83
CA SER A 24 46.00 31.76 23.50
C SER A 24 47.11 32.71 23.04
N ALA A 25 46.76 33.97 22.72
CA ALA A 25 47.71 35.07 22.71
C ALA A 25 47.06 36.30 23.36
N ILE A 26 47.80 36.85 24.30
CA ILE A 26 47.46 37.88 25.26
C ILE A 26 47.80 39.23 24.61
N GLY A 27 46.91 40.24 24.67
CA GLY A 27 47.21 41.53 24.07
C GLY A 27 46.15 42.62 24.26
N SER A 28 46.28 43.33 25.39
CA SER A 28 46.08 44.77 25.56
C SER A 28 44.74 45.43 25.19
N THR A 29 44.04 45.83 26.26
CA THR A 29 42.99 46.83 26.39
C THR A 29 43.15 48.12 25.56
N GLN A 30 42.15 48.42 24.71
CA GLN A 30 41.69 49.79 24.46
C GLN A 30 40.16 49.84 24.57
N ARG A 31 39.64 50.72 25.45
CA ARG A 31 38.21 51.02 25.61
C ARG A 31 37.72 51.85 24.43
N LEU A 32 36.71 51.35 23.71
CA LEU A 32 35.89 52.15 22.81
C LEU A 32 34.65 52.70 23.56
N PRO A 33 34.22 53.95 23.31
CA PRO A 33 33.03 54.53 23.92
C PRO A 33 31.71 53.94 23.38
N PRO A 34 30.61 53.98 24.15
CA PRO A 34 29.34 53.37 23.78
C PRO A 34 28.60 54.13 22.67
N PRO A 35 27.74 53.45 21.88
CA PRO A 35 26.93 54.07 20.84
C PRO A 35 25.81 54.97 21.41
N PRO A 36 25.33 55.98 20.65
CA PRO A 36 24.24 56.85 21.07
C PRO A 36 22.89 56.11 21.15
N PRO A 37 21.94 56.59 21.98
CA PRO A 37 20.61 55.99 22.11
C PRO A 37 19.78 56.16 20.82
N PRO A 38 18.87 55.22 20.51
CA PRO A 38 17.99 55.32 19.34
C PRO A 38 16.99 56.48 19.49
N PRO A 39 16.60 57.13 18.38
CA PRO A 39 15.62 58.22 18.41
C PRO A 39 14.21 57.70 18.77
N PRO A 40 13.34 58.54 19.36
CA PRO A 40 11.96 58.19 19.66
C PRO A 40 11.14 57.94 18.38
N PRO A 41 10.13 57.06 18.41
CA PRO A 41 9.30 56.79 17.23
C PRO A 41 8.41 58.01 16.90
N PRO A 42 8.19 58.30 15.60
CA PRO A 42 7.29 59.38 15.21
C PRO A 42 5.82 59.05 15.58
N PRO A 43 5.03 60.06 15.99
CA PRO A 43 3.61 59.88 16.25
C PRO A 43 2.85 59.92 14.92
N GLY A 44 2.30 58.78 14.50
CA GLY A 44 1.54 58.70 13.26
C GLY A 44 0.96 57.32 13.02
N SER A 45 -0.27 57.13 13.48
CA SER A 45 -1.09 55.94 13.34
C SER A 45 -1.18 55.41 11.90
N GLN A 46 -0.61 54.24 11.64
CA GLN A 46 -1.33 53.13 10.98
C GLN A 46 -0.54 51.85 11.21
N ALA A 47 -1.15 50.93 11.97
CA ALA A 47 -0.64 49.58 12.10
C ALA A 47 -0.59 48.95 10.69
N PRO A 48 0.57 48.41 10.24
CA PRO A 48 0.53 47.47 9.14
C PRO A 48 -0.32 46.29 9.61
N PRO A 49 -1.25 45.76 8.79
CA PRO A 49 -1.94 44.54 9.14
C PRO A 49 -0.87 43.49 9.39
N ALA A 50 -0.98 42.79 10.52
CA ALA A 50 -0.16 41.62 10.82
C ALA A 50 -0.04 40.76 9.55
N PRO A 51 1.11 40.13 9.27
CA PRO A 51 1.18 39.16 8.19
C PRO A 51 0.06 38.16 8.48
N ALA A 52 -0.97 38.18 7.64
CA ALA A 52 -2.07 37.25 7.72
C ALA A 52 -1.39 35.88 7.67
N LEU A 53 -1.44 35.18 8.80
CA LEU A 53 -1.03 33.80 8.93
C LEU A 53 -1.63 33.08 7.72
N ALA A 54 -0.77 32.72 6.77
CA ALA A 54 -1.17 31.93 5.64
C ALA A 54 -1.92 30.71 6.20
N PRO A 55 -3.11 30.37 5.69
CA PRO A 55 -3.80 29.20 6.17
C PRO A 55 -2.92 27.98 5.88
N ASP A 56 -2.32 27.45 6.94
CA ASP A 56 -2.17 26.02 7.15
C ASP A 56 -1.82 25.23 5.89
N GLN A 57 -0.68 25.55 5.26
CA GLN A 57 -0.02 24.56 4.39
C GLN A 57 0.67 23.55 5.30
N LEU A 58 -0.13 22.73 6.01
CA LEU A 58 0.35 21.41 6.39
C LEU A 58 0.80 20.76 5.07
N PRO A 59 2.02 20.20 4.99
CA PRO A 59 2.32 19.28 3.91
C PRO A 59 1.16 18.29 3.91
N GLN A 60 0.43 18.19 2.80
CA GLN A 60 -0.58 17.16 2.61
C GLN A 60 0.17 15.82 2.65
N ASN A 61 0.46 15.39 3.87
CA ASN A 61 1.14 14.16 4.18
C ASN A 61 0.12 13.11 3.84
N ASN A 62 0.26 12.55 2.65
CA ASN A 62 -0.46 11.37 2.23
C ASN A 62 0.06 10.16 3.03
N THR A 63 -0.08 10.23 4.36
CA THR A 63 0.48 9.29 5.35
C THR A 63 0.00 7.88 5.07
N LEU A 64 -1.27 7.73 4.67
CA LEU A 64 -1.87 6.44 4.37
C LEU A 64 -1.18 5.76 3.19
N VAL A 65 -1.01 6.48 2.06
CA VAL A 65 -0.27 5.88 0.94
C VAL A 65 1.21 5.79 1.25
N ALA A 66 1.82 6.50 2.20
CA ALA A 66 3.22 6.27 2.56
C ALA A 66 3.45 4.89 3.24
N LEU A 67 2.40 4.28 3.84
CA LEU A 67 2.50 3.00 4.54
C LEU A 67 2.92 1.84 3.61
N PRO A 68 3.64 0.83 4.13
CA PRO A 68 3.89 -0.41 3.40
C PRO A 68 2.61 -1.02 2.84
N ILE A 69 2.68 -1.63 1.64
CA ILE A 69 1.51 -2.16 0.95
C ILE A 69 0.68 -3.12 1.82
N VAL A 70 1.34 -3.95 2.62
CA VAL A 70 0.69 -4.90 3.55
C VAL A 70 -0.16 -4.19 4.59
N ALA A 71 0.30 -3.05 5.12
CA ALA A 71 -0.47 -2.27 6.09
C ALA A 71 -1.72 -1.66 5.44
N ILE A 72 -1.59 -1.18 4.20
CA ILE A 72 -2.73 -0.67 3.42
C ILE A 72 -3.71 -1.80 3.13
N GLU A 73 -3.25 -2.96 2.64
CA GLU A 73 -4.09 -4.14 2.38
C GLU A 73 -4.84 -4.59 3.66
N ASN A 74 -4.19 -4.55 4.83
CA ASN A 74 -4.82 -4.86 6.11
C ASN A 74 -5.89 -3.84 6.50
N ILE A 75 -5.65 -2.54 6.31
CA ILE A 75 -6.67 -1.50 6.55
C ILE A 75 -7.87 -1.72 5.61
N LEU A 76 -7.61 -1.96 4.32
CA LEU A 76 -8.64 -2.22 3.33
C LEU A 76 -9.45 -3.50 3.63
N SER A 77 -8.88 -4.47 4.37
CA SER A 77 -9.59 -5.71 4.73
C SER A 77 -10.82 -5.51 5.62
N PHE A 78 -10.94 -4.35 6.27
CA PHE A 78 -12.11 -3.95 7.07
C PHE A 78 -13.21 -3.28 6.25
N MET A 79 -12.97 -3.05 4.96
CA MET A 79 -13.90 -2.40 4.04
C MET A 79 -14.55 -3.41 3.11
N SER A 80 -15.74 -3.09 2.61
CA SER A 80 -16.38 -3.87 1.56
C SER A 80 -15.65 -3.68 0.22
N TYR A 81 -15.76 -4.68 -0.66
CA TYR A 81 -15.15 -4.56 -1.99
C TYR A 81 -15.75 -3.45 -2.86
N ASP A 82 -16.99 -3.03 -2.61
CA ASP A 82 -17.59 -1.87 -3.29
C ASP A 82 -16.84 -0.59 -2.87
N GLU A 83 -16.63 -0.38 -1.56
CA GLU A 83 -15.87 0.77 -1.06
C GLU A 83 -14.42 0.73 -1.56
N ILE A 84 -13.77 -0.44 -1.54
CA ILE A 84 -12.41 -0.61 -2.08
C ILE A 84 -12.36 -0.26 -3.58
N SER A 85 -13.40 -0.59 -4.35
CA SER A 85 -13.46 -0.24 -5.77
C SER A 85 -13.53 1.27 -6.00
N GLN A 86 -14.19 2.01 -5.12
CA GLN A 86 -14.28 3.48 -5.19
C GLN A 86 -12.94 4.14 -4.86
N LEU A 87 -12.16 3.56 -3.94
CA LEU A 87 -10.83 4.06 -3.57
C LEU A 87 -9.81 4.02 -4.73
N ARG A 88 -10.07 3.24 -5.78
CA ARG A 88 -9.23 3.22 -6.99
C ARG A 88 -9.09 4.57 -7.67
N LEU A 89 -10.08 5.45 -7.52
CA LEU A 89 -10.08 6.78 -8.14
C LEU A 89 -9.26 7.82 -7.37
N VAL A 90 -8.75 7.48 -6.17
CA VAL A 90 -8.06 8.44 -5.29
C VAL A 90 -6.67 8.80 -5.82
N CYS A 91 -5.84 7.81 -6.11
CA CYS A 91 -4.51 8.02 -6.68
C CYS A 91 -3.93 6.74 -7.31
N LYS A 92 -2.90 6.86 -8.15
CA LYS A 92 -2.27 5.72 -8.84
C LYS A 92 -1.79 4.61 -7.90
N ARG A 93 -1.22 4.98 -6.75
CA ARG A 93 -0.76 4.00 -5.76
C ARG A 93 -1.95 3.26 -5.13
N MET A 94 -3.01 3.97 -4.78
CA MET A 94 -4.21 3.37 -4.21
C MET A 94 -4.90 2.44 -5.22
N ASP A 95 -4.95 2.82 -6.50
CA ASP A 95 -5.46 1.97 -7.56
C ASP A 95 -4.72 0.63 -7.62
N LEU A 96 -3.38 0.63 -7.65
CA LEU A 96 -2.59 -0.61 -7.67
C LEU A 96 -2.87 -1.51 -6.45
N VAL A 97 -2.97 -0.95 -5.24
CA VAL A 97 -3.26 -1.74 -4.03
C VAL A 97 -4.69 -2.28 -4.08
N CYS A 98 -5.67 -1.46 -4.42
CA CYS A 98 -7.07 -1.86 -4.50
C CYS A 98 -7.27 -2.94 -5.57
N GLN A 99 -6.65 -2.82 -6.75
CA GLN A 99 -6.67 -3.84 -7.79
C GLN A 99 -6.14 -5.18 -7.26
N ARG A 100 -5.01 -5.18 -6.53
CA ARG A 100 -4.48 -6.40 -5.90
C ARG A 100 -5.48 -7.02 -4.92
N VAL A 101 -6.04 -6.22 -4.01
CA VAL A 101 -7.01 -6.71 -3.01
C VAL A 101 -8.24 -7.31 -3.67
N LEU A 102 -8.78 -6.64 -4.68
CA LEU A 102 -9.96 -7.07 -5.43
C LEU A 102 -9.72 -8.38 -6.19
N ASN A 103 -8.60 -8.48 -6.92
CA ASN A 103 -8.23 -9.68 -7.67
C ASN A 103 -7.94 -10.85 -6.72
N GLN A 104 -7.28 -10.59 -5.58
CA GLN A 104 -7.09 -11.59 -4.53
C GLN A 104 -8.42 -12.08 -3.94
N GLY A 105 -9.43 -11.21 -3.87
CA GLY A 105 -10.79 -11.58 -3.47
C GLY A 105 -11.38 -12.68 -4.35
N PHE A 106 -11.28 -12.53 -5.67
CA PHE A 106 -11.73 -13.56 -6.61
C PHE A 106 -11.00 -14.89 -6.42
N LEU A 107 -9.67 -14.86 -6.31
CA LEU A 107 -8.85 -16.06 -6.07
C LEU A 107 -9.17 -16.74 -4.72
N LYS A 108 -9.55 -15.97 -3.69
CA LYS A 108 -10.03 -16.54 -2.42
C LYS A 108 -11.35 -17.27 -2.60
N VAL A 109 -12.29 -16.72 -3.37
CA VAL A 109 -13.58 -17.38 -3.68
C VAL A 109 -13.36 -18.68 -4.46
N GLU A 110 -12.49 -18.66 -5.48
CA GLU A 110 -12.15 -19.85 -6.25
C GLU A 110 -11.55 -20.96 -5.36
N ARG A 111 -10.61 -20.61 -4.48
CA ARG A 111 -10.02 -21.57 -3.53
C ARG A 111 -11.04 -22.12 -2.54
N TYR A 112 -11.90 -21.26 -2.00
CA TYR A 112 -12.96 -21.68 -1.09
C TYR A 112 -13.94 -22.64 -1.75
N HIS A 113 -14.35 -22.34 -2.99
CA HIS A 113 -15.20 -23.22 -3.78
C HIS A 113 -14.58 -24.61 -3.98
N ASN A 114 -13.30 -24.66 -4.38
CA ASN A 114 -12.55 -25.91 -4.52
C ASN A 114 -12.51 -26.74 -3.23
N LEU A 115 -12.37 -26.09 -2.08
CA LEU A 115 -12.40 -26.75 -0.78
C LEU A 115 -13.76 -27.39 -0.51
N CYS A 116 -14.85 -26.62 -0.65
CA CYS A 116 -16.21 -27.12 -0.44
C CYS A 116 -16.54 -28.28 -1.40
N GLN A 117 -16.15 -28.15 -2.67
CA GLN A 117 -16.38 -29.20 -3.66
C GLN A 117 -15.66 -30.50 -3.31
N LYS A 118 -14.39 -30.43 -2.89
CA LYS A 118 -13.64 -31.61 -2.43
C LYS A 118 -14.30 -32.26 -1.21
N GLN A 119 -14.74 -31.46 -0.24
CA GLN A 119 -15.41 -31.95 0.97
C GLN A 119 -16.73 -32.65 0.67
N VAL A 120 -17.57 -32.07 -0.19
CA VAL A 120 -18.85 -32.69 -0.60
C VAL A 120 -18.59 -33.94 -1.42
N LYS A 121 -17.69 -33.88 -2.41
CA LYS A 121 -17.37 -35.02 -3.29
C LYS A 121 -16.80 -36.21 -2.52
N ALA A 122 -16.04 -35.98 -1.45
CA ALA A 122 -15.52 -37.04 -0.59
C ALA A 122 -16.61 -37.78 0.21
N GLN A 123 -17.76 -37.14 0.47
CA GLN A 123 -18.89 -37.73 1.19
C GLN A 123 -19.90 -38.40 0.27
N LEU A 124 -19.81 -38.20 -1.04
CA LEU A 124 -20.74 -38.80 -2.00
C LEU A 124 -20.40 -40.28 -2.26
N PRO A 125 -21.41 -41.15 -2.38
CA PRO A 125 -21.22 -42.51 -2.87
C PRO A 125 -20.54 -42.53 -4.24
N ARG A 126 -19.70 -43.54 -4.51
CA ARG A 126 -19.03 -43.68 -5.81
C ARG A 126 -20.01 -44.00 -6.94
N ARG A 127 -21.04 -44.82 -6.67
CA ARG A 127 -22.05 -45.22 -7.66
C ARG A 127 -23.07 -44.11 -7.90
N GLU A 128 -23.38 -43.89 -9.18
CA GLU A 128 -24.28 -42.82 -9.63
C GLU A 128 -25.72 -43.00 -9.13
N SER A 129 -26.25 -44.22 -9.14
CA SER A 129 -27.60 -44.53 -8.65
C SER A 129 -27.78 -44.20 -7.16
N GLU A 130 -26.77 -44.49 -6.34
CA GLU A 130 -26.75 -44.19 -4.91
C GLU A 130 -26.55 -42.70 -4.65
N ARG A 131 -25.69 -42.06 -5.46
CA ARG A 131 -25.42 -40.62 -5.37
C ARG A 131 -26.66 -39.78 -5.62
N ARG A 132 -27.52 -40.12 -6.60
CA ARG A 132 -28.75 -39.35 -6.89
C ARG A 132 -29.76 -39.35 -5.74
N ASN A 133 -29.72 -40.36 -4.88
CA ASN A 133 -30.59 -40.48 -3.72
C ASN A 133 -29.94 -39.94 -2.43
N HIS A 134 -28.70 -39.44 -2.50
CA HIS A 134 -27.97 -38.92 -1.35
C HIS A 134 -28.42 -37.50 -0.99
N SER A 135 -28.47 -37.18 0.32
CA SER A 135 -28.90 -35.86 0.81
C SER A 135 -28.04 -34.70 0.27
N LEU A 136 -26.75 -34.94 0.01
CA LEU A 136 -25.82 -33.96 -0.56
C LEU A 136 -25.81 -33.89 -2.09
N ALA A 137 -26.60 -34.70 -2.80
CA ALA A 137 -26.63 -34.69 -4.28
C ALA A 137 -26.92 -33.29 -4.84
N ARG A 138 -27.95 -32.65 -4.32
CA ARG A 138 -28.34 -31.28 -4.70
C ARG A 138 -27.23 -30.25 -4.40
N HIS A 139 -26.50 -30.42 -3.31
CA HIS A 139 -25.37 -29.55 -2.97
C HIS A 139 -24.24 -29.70 -3.98
N ALA A 140 -23.97 -30.93 -4.44
CA ALA A 140 -22.99 -31.20 -5.48
C ALA A 140 -23.38 -30.58 -6.83
N ASP A 141 -24.65 -30.66 -7.22
CA ASP A 141 -25.14 -30.05 -8.46
C ASP A 141 -25.02 -28.52 -8.42
N ILE A 142 -25.38 -27.89 -7.30
CA ILE A 142 -25.21 -26.45 -7.08
C ILE A 142 -23.73 -26.08 -7.18
N LEU A 143 -22.84 -26.84 -6.53
CA LEU A 143 -21.40 -26.59 -6.60
C LEU A 143 -20.87 -26.74 -8.03
N ALA A 144 -21.29 -27.75 -8.78
CA ALA A 144 -20.88 -27.89 -10.19
C ALA A 144 -21.36 -26.72 -11.07
N ALA A 145 -22.57 -26.21 -10.83
CA ALA A 145 -23.08 -25.04 -11.51
C ALA A 145 -22.26 -23.77 -11.17
N VAL A 146 -21.88 -23.59 -9.91
CA VAL A 146 -21.00 -22.49 -9.47
C VAL A 146 -19.61 -22.62 -10.07
N GLU A 147 -19.02 -23.82 -10.08
CA GLU A 147 -17.71 -24.11 -10.69
C GLU A 147 -17.69 -23.64 -12.15
N THR A 148 -18.70 -24.03 -12.92
CA THR A 148 -18.82 -23.65 -14.34
C THR A 148 -18.81 -22.13 -14.51
N ARG A 149 -19.51 -21.38 -13.64
CA ARG A 149 -19.53 -19.92 -13.67
C ARG A 149 -18.16 -19.33 -13.30
N LEU A 150 -17.52 -19.85 -12.25
CA LEU A 150 -16.19 -19.40 -11.83
C LEU A 150 -15.14 -19.66 -12.91
N SER A 151 -15.11 -20.84 -13.51
CA SER A 151 -14.19 -21.18 -14.60
C SER A 151 -14.38 -20.28 -15.82
N LEU A 152 -15.61 -19.97 -16.19
CA LEU A 152 -15.89 -19.04 -17.29
C LEU A 152 -15.36 -17.64 -17.00
N LEU A 153 -15.58 -17.12 -15.79
CA LEU A 153 -15.04 -15.83 -15.38
C LEU A 153 -13.51 -15.84 -15.41
N ASN A 154 -12.90 -16.92 -14.92
CA ASN A 154 -11.45 -17.09 -14.90
C ASN A 154 -10.87 -17.07 -16.32
N MET A 155 -11.43 -17.87 -17.23
CA MET A 155 -11.00 -17.91 -18.63
C MET A 155 -11.20 -16.58 -19.36
N THR A 156 -12.27 -15.86 -19.03
CA THR A 156 -12.62 -14.60 -19.70
C THR A 156 -11.73 -13.45 -19.24
N PHE A 157 -11.46 -13.34 -17.94
CA PHE A 157 -10.88 -12.13 -17.35
C PHE A 157 -9.43 -12.27 -16.89
N MET A 158 -8.93 -13.46 -16.54
CA MET A 158 -7.59 -13.57 -15.93
C MET A 158 -6.49 -12.99 -16.81
N LYS A 159 -6.53 -13.21 -18.13
CA LYS A 159 -5.55 -12.63 -19.05
C LYS A 159 -5.51 -11.09 -18.98
N TYR A 160 -6.66 -10.44 -18.83
CA TYR A 160 -6.77 -8.99 -18.72
C TYR A 160 -6.36 -8.49 -17.34
N VAL A 161 -6.66 -9.27 -16.30
CA VAL A 161 -6.21 -9.02 -14.92
C VAL A 161 -4.68 -9.07 -14.83
N ASP A 162 -4.05 -10.09 -15.41
CA ASP A 162 -2.59 -10.24 -15.43
C ASP A 162 -1.90 -9.11 -16.21
N SER A 163 -2.59 -8.58 -17.23
CA SER A 163 -2.13 -7.44 -18.03
C SER A 163 -2.45 -6.07 -17.39
N ASN A 164 -3.02 -6.05 -16.18
CA ASN A 164 -3.51 -4.83 -15.49
C ASN A 164 -4.50 -3.99 -16.32
N LEU A 165 -5.23 -4.63 -17.24
CA LEU A 165 -6.24 -3.97 -18.09
C LEU A 165 -7.61 -3.91 -17.43
N CYS A 166 -7.89 -4.82 -16.50
CA CYS A 166 -9.06 -4.77 -15.63
C CYS A 166 -8.73 -5.38 -14.27
N CYS A 167 -9.59 -5.11 -13.29
CA CYS A 167 -9.60 -5.85 -12.03
C CYS A 167 -11.03 -6.27 -11.72
N PHE A 168 -11.18 -7.25 -10.84
CA PHE A 168 -12.48 -7.73 -10.44
C PHE A 168 -13.23 -6.64 -9.65
N ILE A 169 -14.46 -6.27 -10.04
CA ILE A 169 -15.29 -5.32 -9.29
C ILE A 169 -16.53 -6.06 -8.78
N PRO A 170 -16.60 -6.36 -7.47
CA PRO A 170 -17.76 -7.01 -6.89
C PRO A 170 -18.99 -6.10 -7.00
N GLY A 171 -20.09 -6.64 -7.52
CA GLY A 171 -21.40 -5.99 -7.45
C GLY A 171 -21.75 -5.03 -8.59
N LYS A 172 -20.80 -4.49 -9.37
CA LYS A 172 -21.12 -3.61 -10.52
C LYS A 172 -20.18 -3.80 -11.70
N PHE A 173 -20.74 -4.30 -12.80
CA PHE A 173 -20.16 -4.17 -14.14
C PHE A 173 -20.38 -2.73 -14.62
N GLN A 174 -19.70 -1.75 -14.01
CA GLN A 174 -19.58 -0.44 -14.65
C GLN A 174 -18.57 -0.61 -15.77
N GLY A 175 -19.07 -0.67 -17.00
CA GLY A 175 -18.27 -0.66 -18.23
C GLY A 175 -17.48 0.64 -18.35
N LEU A 176 -16.42 0.79 -17.56
CA LEU A 176 -15.45 1.87 -17.71
C LEU A 176 -14.31 1.39 -18.61
N LEU A 177 -14.68 1.00 -19.82
CA LEU A 177 -13.85 1.25 -20.99
C LEU A 177 -14.16 2.71 -21.37
N ARG A 178 -13.48 3.68 -20.74
CA ARG A 178 -13.40 5.02 -21.31
C ARG A 178 -12.08 5.10 -22.09
N PRO A 179 -12.11 5.53 -23.37
CA PRO A 179 -10.91 5.73 -24.19
C PRO A 179 -10.01 6.84 -23.63
#